data_AF-A0A933ZAL4-F1
#
_entry.id   AF-A0A933ZAL4-F1
#
_cell.length_a   1.000
_cell.length_b   1.000
_cell.length_c   1.000
_cell.angle_alpha   90.00
_cell.angle_beta   90.00
_cell.angle_gamma   90.00
#
_symmetry.space_group_name_H-M   'P 1'
#
loop_
_entity.id
_entity.type
_entity.pdbx_description
1 polymer ?
#
loop_
_entity_poly.entity_id
_entity_poly.type
_entity_poly.pdbx_seq_one_letter_code
_entity_poly.pdbx_strand_id
1 'polypeptide(L)'
;MTTDEVSQALGIELQEVIGEGWSIARSGDWYIVSGPGGADFISEVWRIARFIAYDEYVSIERQQGRLREYRVCSRSRGRLSFEVRIREKE
;
A
#
# COMPACT_ATOMS: atom_id res chain seq x y z
N MET A 1 17.16 -10.29 -5.83
CA MET A 1 16.23 -9.21 -6.16
C MET A 1 16.80 -7.92 -5.61
N THR A 2 17.00 -6.91 -6.47
CA THR A 2 17.39 -5.56 -6.05
C THR A 2 16.16 -4.80 -5.52
N THR A 3 16.37 -3.70 -4.79
CA THR A 3 15.26 -2.84 -4.31
C THR A 3 14.39 -2.32 -5.45
N ASP A 4 14.99 -2.05 -6.61
CA ASP A 4 14.27 -1.57 -7.80
C ASP A 4 13.36 -2.64 -8.42
N GLU A 5 13.82 -3.89 -8.49
CA GLU A 5 13.02 -5.02 -8.99
C GLU A 5 11.81 -5.28 -8.10
N VAL A 6 11.99 -5.23 -6.78
CA VAL A 6 10.90 -5.37 -5.79
C VAL A 6 9.89 -4.23 -5.93
N SER A 7 10.38 -2.99 -6.09
CA SER A 7 9.52 -1.82 -6.26
C SER A 7 8.71 -1.90 -7.56
N GLN A 8 9.31 -2.31 -8.67
CA GLN A 8 8.60 -2.48 -9.94
C GLN A 8 7.53 -3.58 -9.88
N ALA A 9 7.86 -4.75 -9.31
CA ALA A 9 6.90 -5.84 -9.13
C ALA A 9 5.71 -5.41 -8.27
N LEU A 10 5.96 -4.73 -7.15
CA LEU A 10 4.91 -4.16 -6.30
C LEU A 10 4.01 -3.19 -7.06
N GLY A 11 4.58 -2.35 -7.93
CA GLY A 11 3.80 -1.43 -8.76
C GLY A 11 2.81 -2.14 -9.67
N ILE A 12 3.20 -3.28 -10.25
CA ILE A 12 2.34 -4.12 -11.10
C ILE A 12 1.24 -4.77 -10.25
N GLU A 13 1.60 -5.38 -9.12
CA GLU A 13 0.62 -6.00 -8.20
C GLU A 13 -0.41 -5.00 -7.68
N LEU A 14 0.04 -3.77 -7.37
CA LEU A 14 -0.86 -2.71 -6.95
C LEU A 14 -1.87 -2.36 -8.06
N GLN A 15 -1.44 -2.28 -9.32
CA GLN A 15 -2.34 -1.98 -10.44
C GLN A 15 -3.41 -3.07 -10.63
N GLU A 16 -3.06 -4.33 -10.37
CA GLU A 16 -3.99 -5.46 -10.46
C GLU A 16 -5.00 -5.49 -9.30
N VAL A 17 -4.59 -5.10 -8.09
CA VAL A 17 -5.45 -5.22 -6.90
C VAL A 17 -6.39 -4.03 -6.71
N ILE A 18 -6.01 -2.81 -7.11
CA ILE A 18 -6.84 -1.63 -6.84
C ILE A 18 -8.14 -1.64 -7.66
N GLY A 19 -9.23 -1.22 -7.04
CA GLY A 19 -10.55 -1.16 -7.68
C GLY A 19 -10.78 0.12 -8.49
N GLU A 20 -11.93 0.21 -9.13
CA GLU A 20 -12.37 1.43 -9.80
C GLU A 20 -12.40 2.64 -8.84
N GLY A 21 -12.01 3.82 -9.33
CA GLY A 21 -11.96 5.04 -8.53
C GLY A 21 -10.71 5.16 -7.63
N TRP A 22 -9.85 4.13 -7.57
CA TRP A 22 -8.54 4.20 -6.92
C TRP A 22 -7.46 4.67 -7.89
N SER A 23 -6.34 5.13 -7.37
CA SER A 23 -5.19 5.58 -8.16
C SER A 23 -3.88 5.29 -7.44
N ILE A 24 -2.82 5.04 -8.21
CA ILE A 24 -1.48 4.76 -7.71
C ILE A 24 -0.51 5.84 -8.20
N ALA A 25 0.37 6.31 -7.33
CA ALA A 25 1.49 7.17 -7.67
C ALA A 25 2.77 6.66 -7.03
N ARG A 26 3.87 6.63 -7.78
CA ARG A 26 5.20 6.31 -7.23
C ARG A 26 5.81 7.57 -6.62
N SER A 27 6.53 7.44 -5.51
CA SER A 27 7.15 8.58 -4.83
C SER A 27 8.60 8.25 -4.38
N GLY A 28 9.49 8.00 -5.34
CA GLY A 28 10.79 7.41 -5.02
C GLY A 28 10.65 5.90 -4.87
N ASP A 29 10.96 5.36 -3.69
CA ASP A 29 11.04 3.90 -3.46
C ASP A 29 9.75 3.26 -2.96
N TRP A 30 8.72 4.07 -2.72
CA TRP A 30 7.41 3.66 -2.21
C TRP A 30 6.26 4.09 -3.14
N TYR A 31 5.07 3.58 -2.82
CA TYR A 31 3.84 3.90 -3.54
C TYR A 31 2.81 4.60 -2.67
N ILE A 32 2.07 5.51 -3.27
CA ILE A 32 0.88 6.14 -2.71
C ILE A 32 -0.33 5.59 -3.46
N VAL A 33 -1.23 4.95 -2.74
CA VAL A 33 -2.52 4.45 -3.20
C VAL A 33 -3.59 5.37 -2.65
N SER A 34 -4.40 5.98 -3.52
CA SER A 34 -5.47 6.90 -3.12
C SER A 34 -6.82 6.37 -3.58
N GLY A 35 -7.77 6.25 -2.67
CA GLY A 35 -9.10 5.68 -2.94
C GLY A 35 -10.25 6.59 -2.52
N PRO A 36 -11.47 6.35 -3.00
CA PRO A 36 -12.66 7.02 -2.48
C PRO A 36 -12.79 6.74 -0.97
N GLY A 37 -13.14 7.78 -0.20
CA GLY A 37 -13.54 7.60 1.18
C GLY A 37 -14.88 6.86 1.30
N GLY A 38 -15.25 6.49 2.53
CA GLY A 38 -16.55 5.86 2.81
C GLY A 38 -16.47 4.64 3.72
N ALA A 39 -17.61 3.97 3.94
CA ALA A 39 -17.70 2.84 4.86
C ALA A 39 -16.70 1.72 4.52
N ASP A 40 -16.47 1.49 3.22
CA ASP A 40 -15.64 0.38 2.72
C ASP A 40 -14.15 0.67 2.64
N PHE A 41 -13.71 1.93 2.86
CA PHE A 41 -12.31 2.32 2.70
C PHE A 41 -11.35 1.45 3.53
N ILE A 42 -11.73 1.14 4.78
CA ILE A 42 -10.91 0.30 5.66
C ILE A 42 -10.86 -1.14 5.16
N SER A 43 -11.98 -1.68 4.68
CA SER A 43 -12.03 -3.03 4.09
C SER A 43 -11.10 -3.14 2.87
N GLU A 44 -11.08 -2.11 2.02
CA GLU A 44 -10.19 -2.04 0.87
C GLU A 44 -8.71 -1.92 1.27
N VAL A 45 -8.38 -1.14 2.30
CA VAL A 45 -7.02 -1.10 2.87
C VAL A 45 -6.56 -2.51 3.28
N TRP A 46 -7.40 -3.28 3.97
CA TRP A 46 -7.08 -4.64 4.38
C TRP A 46 -6.96 -5.60 3.19
N ARG A 47 -7.82 -5.45 2.18
CA ARG A 47 -7.77 -6.26 0.95
C ARG A 47 -6.47 -6.03 0.17
N ILE A 48 -6.11 -4.75 -0.06
CA ILE A 48 -4.87 -4.36 -0.74
C ILE A 48 -3.68 -4.87 0.07
N ALA A 49 -3.64 -4.60 1.38
CA ALA A 49 -2.54 -5.01 2.24
C ALA A 49 -2.36 -6.54 2.22
N ARG A 50 -3.43 -7.33 2.34
CA ARG A 50 -3.35 -8.79 2.29
C ARG A 50 -2.82 -9.32 0.96
N PHE A 51 -3.14 -8.65 -0.15
CA PHE A 51 -2.69 -9.07 -1.48
C PHE A 51 -1.19 -8.85 -1.68
N ILE A 52 -0.67 -7.67 -1.34
CA ILE A 52 0.74 -7.30 -1.55
C ILE A 52 1.71 -7.87 -0.49
N ALA A 53 1.16 -8.43 0.60
CA ALA A 53 1.92 -8.81 1.80
C ALA A 53 2.32 -10.29 1.89
N TYR A 54 1.98 -11.15 0.93
CA TYR A 54 2.10 -12.62 1.00
C TYR A 54 3.21 -13.14 1.94
N ASP A 55 2.86 -14.02 2.89
CA ASP A 55 3.65 -14.73 3.93
C ASP A 55 4.71 -13.95 4.74
N GLU A 56 5.08 -12.73 4.34
CA GLU A 56 6.03 -11.89 5.04
C GLU A 56 5.31 -11.02 6.07
N TYR A 57 6.02 -10.74 7.17
CA TYR A 57 5.48 -9.90 8.23
C TYR A 57 5.26 -8.48 7.70
N VAL A 58 3.98 -8.07 7.65
CA VAL A 58 3.57 -6.72 7.29
C VAL A 58 3.06 -5.97 8.51
N SER A 59 3.57 -4.76 8.72
CA SER A 59 3.01 -3.79 9.67
C SER A 59 2.05 -2.86 8.96
N ILE A 60 0.85 -2.67 9.51
CA ILE A 60 -0.13 -1.69 9.04
C ILE A 60 -0.33 -0.65 10.15
N GLU A 61 0.06 0.59 9.89
CA GLU A 61 0.03 1.68 10.84
C GLU A 61 -0.93 2.77 10.35
N ARG A 62 -1.99 3.06 11.12
CA ARG A 62 -2.84 4.22 10.86
C ARG A 62 -2.08 5.50 11.20
N GLN A 63 -1.98 6.41 10.24
CA GLN A 63 -1.40 7.73 10.45
C GLN A 63 -2.45 8.70 11.03
N GLN A 64 -2.02 9.62 11.89
CA GLN A 64 -2.89 10.67 12.42
C GLN A 64 -3.05 11.78 11.38
N GLY A 65 -4.29 12.17 11.07
CA GLY A 65 -4.57 13.20 10.07
C GLY A 65 -6.07 13.47 9.88
N ARG A 66 -6.39 14.49 9.07
CA ARG A 66 -7.77 14.86 8.69
C ARG A 66 -8.46 13.77 7.89
N LEU A 67 -7.72 13.13 6.99
CA LEU A 67 -8.17 11.99 6.18
C LEU A 67 -7.60 10.69 6.76
N ARG A 68 -8.26 9.56 6.49
CA ARG A 68 -7.71 8.25 6.87
C ARG A 68 -6.52 7.94 5.96
N GLU A 69 -5.37 7.69 6.59
CA GLU A 69 -4.14 7.23 5.93
C GLU A 69 -3.58 6.03 6.69
N TYR A 70 -3.13 5.03 5.94
CA TYR A 70 -2.53 3.80 6.43
C TYR A 70 -1.19 3.59 5.75
N ARG A 71 -0.17 3.28 6.55
CA ARG A 71 1.15 2.91 6.09
C ARG A 71 1.29 1.39 6.19
N VAL A 72 1.55 0.75 5.06
CA VAL A 72 1.74 -0.69 4.93
C VAL A 72 3.21 -0.94 4.59
N CYS A 73 3.92 -1.64 5.47
CA CYS A 73 5.34 -1.95 5.25
C CYS A 73 5.57 -3.45 5.37
N SER A 74 6.31 -4.05 4.44
CA SER A 74 6.90 -5.39 4.64
C SER A 74 8.30 -5.27 5.19
N ARG A 75 8.64 -6.16 6.14
CA ARG A 75 10.00 -6.32 6.64
C ARG A 75 10.49 -7.75 6.39
N SER A 76 11.12 -8.01 5.24
CA SER A 76 11.86 -9.26 5.04
C SER A 76 13.17 -9.21 5.83
N ARG A 77 13.41 -10.23 6.67
CA ARG A 77 14.71 -10.47 7.34
C ARG A 77 15.35 -9.23 8.02
N GLY A 78 14.52 -8.35 8.60
CA GLY A 78 14.97 -7.16 9.34
C GLY A 78 15.25 -5.90 8.52
N ARG A 79 15.05 -5.92 7.18
CA ARG A 79 15.09 -4.71 6.33
C ARG A 79 13.71 -4.42 5.76
N LEU A 80 13.39 -3.14 5.58
CA LEU A 80 12.15 -2.74 4.92
C LEU A 80 12.22 -3.16 3.45
N SER A 81 11.36 -4.09 3.05
CA SER A 81 11.29 -4.61 1.68
C SER A 81 10.56 -3.65 0.77
N PHE A 82 9.45 -3.08 1.27
CA PHE A 82 8.66 -2.08 0.57
C PHE A 82 7.82 -1.25 1.55
N GLU A 83 7.33 -0.11 1.06
CA GLU A 83 6.34 0.73 1.72
C GLU A 83 5.23 1.15 0.75
N VAL A 84 3.98 1.11 1.23
CA VAL A 84 2.80 1.61 0.54
C VAL A 84 2.00 2.48 1.49
N ARG A 85 1.63 3.68 1.05
CA ARG A 85 0.73 4.58 1.77
C ARG A 85 -0.63 4.59 1.13
N ILE A 86 -1.64 4.12 1.85
CA ILE A 86 -3.02 4.06 1.39
C ILE A 86 -3.79 5.20 2.05
N ARG A 87 -4.33 6.13 1.27
CA ARG A 87 -5.04 7.32 1.77
C ARG A 87 -6.39 7.53 1.11
N GLU A 88 -7.29 8.18 1.83
CA GLU A 88 -8.53 8.68 1.24
C GLU A 88 -8.25 9.85 0.29
N LYS A 89 -9.05 9.94 -0.78
CA LYS A 89 -9.17 11.15 -1.59
C LYS A 89 -9.98 12.21 -0.82
N GLU A 90 -9.63 13.47 -1.04
CA GLU A 90 -10.42 14.62 -0.56
C GLU A 90 -11.79 14.72 -1.23
#